data_AF-A0A0Q8R5B6-F1
#
_entry.id   AF-A0A0Q8R5B6-F1
#
_cell.length_a   1.000
_cell.length_b   1.000
_cell.length_c   1.000
_cell.angle_alpha   90.00
_cell.angle_beta   90.00
_cell.angle_gamma   90.00
#
_symmetry.space_group_name_H-M   'P 1'
#
loop_
_entity.id
_entity.type
_entity.pdbx_description
1 polymer ?
#
loop_
_entity_poly.entity_id
_entity_poly.type
_entity_poly.pdbx_seq_one_letter_code
_entity_poly.pdbx_strand_id
1 'polypeptide(L)'
;MRTPILLALMAAVAAPSIAQAQSLGEARQSQREVREERRDLRQAQRYGDRRDIRDARHDLRDARKDAREDWRDYRQSHREVYRRSAYVGPRGYAYRPVAPGHRFQPAYYGSRYVISDPWRYRLPAASGYNRWVRYGNDVVLVNRRTGRVVEVHRSFFW
;
A
#
# COMPACT_ATOMS: atom_id res chain seq x y z
N MET A 1 52.84 36.80 -16.98
CA MET A 1 51.61 37.39 -17.56
C MET A 1 50.54 36.32 -17.62
N ARG A 2 49.29 36.71 -17.32
CA ARG A 2 48.01 36.01 -17.49
C ARG A 2 47.41 35.35 -16.24
N THR A 3 46.53 36.17 -15.67
CA THR A 3 45.34 36.04 -14.84
C THR A 3 44.48 34.76 -14.93
N PRO A 4 43.57 34.56 -13.93
CA PRO A 4 42.80 33.34 -13.69
C PRO A 4 41.45 33.30 -14.41
N ILE A 5 40.95 32.08 -14.65
CA ILE A 5 39.70 31.70 -15.32
C ILE A 5 39.28 30.40 -14.63
N LEU A 6 38.09 30.13 -14.11
CA LEU A 6 36.78 30.75 -14.15
C LEU A 6 35.95 30.16 -13.00
N LEU A 7 35.00 30.94 -12.49
CA LEU A 7 33.88 30.46 -11.68
C LEU A 7 33.22 29.23 -12.33
N ALA A 8 33.15 28.12 -11.61
CA ALA A 8 32.15 27.10 -11.87
C ALA A 8 30.93 27.40 -10.97
N LEU A 9 29.84 27.85 -11.60
CA LEU A 9 28.55 28.02 -10.96
C LEU A 9 28.18 26.76 -10.16
N MET A 10 27.86 26.95 -8.88
CA MET A 10 27.04 26.02 -8.11
C MET A 10 25.67 25.95 -8.78
N ALA A 11 25.49 25.01 -9.70
CA ALA A 11 24.17 24.60 -10.14
C ALA A 11 23.51 23.86 -8.97
N ALA A 12 22.73 24.58 -8.17
CA ALA A 12 21.78 23.99 -7.25
C ALA A 12 20.72 23.26 -8.08
N VAL A 13 21.04 22.04 -8.51
CA VAL A 13 20.03 21.10 -8.99
C VAL A 13 19.12 20.89 -7.79
N ALA A 14 17.87 21.35 -7.90
CA ALA A 14 16.81 20.98 -6.99
C ALA A 14 16.63 19.46 -7.08
N ALA A 15 17.46 18.73 -6.34
CA ALA A 15 17.30 17.32 -6.15
C ALA A 15 15.92 17.12 -5.52
N PRO A 16 15.06 16.23 -6.03
CA PRO A 16 13.98 15.72 -5.21
C PRO A 16 14.62 15.26 -3.90
N SER A 17 14.22 15.90 -2.80
CA SER A 17 14.90 15.79 -1.52
C SER A 17 15.10 14.32 -1.16
N ILE A 18 16.31 13.97 -0.72
CA ILE A 18 16.77 12.60 -0.45
C ILE A 18 15.80 11.81 0.48
N ALA A 19 15.01 12.52 1.29
CA ALA A 19 13.91 11.98 2.10
C ALA A 19 12.81 11.21 1.30
N GLN A 20 12.58 11.57 0.03
CA GLN A 20 11.54 10.94 -0.80
C GLN A 20 11.95 9.52 -1.26
N ALA A 21 13.24 9.27 -1.47
CA ALA A 21 13.76 7.96 -1.83
C ALA A 21 13.78 7.01 -0.61
N GLN A 22 14.04 7.54 0.59
CA GLN A 22 14.03 6.80 1.85
C GLN A 22 12.62 6.28 2.18
N SER A 23 11.62 7.18 2.26
CA SER A 23 10.23 6.81 2.57
C SER A 23 9.61 5.79 1.60
N LEU A 24 10.05 5.82 0.34
CA LEU A 24 9.58 4.92 -0.71
C LEU A 24 10.14 3.49 -0.56
N GLY A 25 11.38 3.39 -0.10
CA GLY A 25 12.04 2.13 0.25
C GLY A 25 11.48 1.56 1.55
N GLU A 26 11.37 2.40 2.58
CA GLU A 26 10.88 2.06 3.92
C GLU A 26 9.48 1.45 3.87
N ALA A 27 8.50 2.14 3.28
CA ALA A 27 7.13 1.61 3.19
C ALA A 27 7.04 0.27 2.44
N ARG A 28 7.95 -0.01 1.49
CA ARG A 28 8.02 -1.30 0.80
C ARG A 28 8.68 -2.38 1.65
N GLN A 29 9.70 -2.01 2.41
CA GLN A 29 10.43 -2.89 3.31
C GLN A 29 9.53 -3.35 4.45
N SER A 30 8.84 -2.42 5.12
CA SER A 30 7.93 -2.73 6.24
C SER A 30 6.77 -3.62 5.80
N GLN A 31 6.30 -3.48 4.56
CA GLN A 31 5.31 -4.41 3.97
C GLN A 31 5.86 -5.82 3.69
N ARG A 32 7.17 -5.97 3.44
CA ARG A 32 7.82 -7.29 3.34
C ARG A 32 7.95 -7.92 4.71
N GLU A 33 8.40 -7.15 5.70
CA GLU A 33 8.53 -7.56 7.09
C GLU A 33 7.21 -8.08 7.66
N VAL A 34 6.10 -7.38 7.47
CA VAL A 34 4.76 -7.88 7.86
C VAL A 34 4.43 -9.25 7.26
N ARG A 35 4.91 -9.56 6.05
CA ARG A 35 4.67 -10.89 5.45
C ARG A 35 5.58 -11.96 6.02
N GLU A 36 6.81 -11.60 6.35
CA GLU A 36 7.80 -12.46 7.00
C GLU A 36 7.30 -12.83 8.40
N GLU A 37 6.92 -11.84 9.21
CA GLU A 37 6.34 -12.06 10.53
C GLU A 37 5.04 -12.89 10.51
N ARG A 38 4.23 -12.78 9.44
CA ARG A 38 3.07 -13.66 9.24
C ARG A 38 3.47 -15.11 8.97
N ARG A 39 4.59 -15.34 8.28
CA ARG A 39 5.14 -16.69 8.06
C ARG A 39 5.67 -17.25 9.36
N ASP A 40 6.40 -16.43 10.12
CA ASP A 40 7.02 -16.85 11.37
C ASP A 40 5.97 -17.18 12.42
N LEU A 41 4.92 -16.36 12.53
CA LEU A 41 3.76 -16.70 13.36
C LEU A 41 3.12 -18.04 12.95
N ARG A 42 2.95 -18.31 11.65
CA ARG A 42 2.39 -19.59 11.19
C ARG A 42 3.33 -20.76 11.49
N GLN A 43 4.64 -20.56 11.44
CA GLN A 43 5.63 -21.56 11.76
C GLN A 43 5.63 -21.86 13.26
N ALA A 44 5.64 -20.82 14.10
CA ALA A 44 5.51 -20.92 15.55
C ALA A 44 4.21 -21.63 15.95
N GLN A 45 3.09 -21.33 15.29
CA GLN A 45 1.82 -22.04 15.51
C GLN A 45 1.85 -23.53 15.17
N ARG A 46 2.75 -23.95 14.26
CA ARG A 46 2.85 -25.34 13.80
C ARG A 46 3.87 -26.15 14.59
N TYR A 47 5.00 -25.54 14.97
CA TYR A 47 6.15 -26.25 15.52
C TYR A 47 6.67 -25.67 16.84
N GLY A 48 6.25 -24.46 17.23
CA GLY A 48 6.75 -23.78 18.42
C GLY A 48 5.90 -24.04 19.66
N ASP A 49 6.34 -23.46 20.78
CA ASP A 49 5.64 -23.51 22.04
C ASP A 49 4.75 -22.27 22.28
N ARG A 50 4.15 -22.16 23.48
CA ARG A 50 3.28 -21.03 23.82
C ARG A 50 4.02 -19.69 23.86
N ARG A 51 5.32 -19.70 24.19
CA ARG A 51 6.15 -18.50 24.24
C ARG A 51 6.50 -18.06 22.82
N ASP A 52 6.93 -18.98 21.95
CA ASP A 52 7.24 -18.67 20.54
C ASP A 52 6.05 -18.04 19.82
N ILE A 53 4.84 -18.58 20.04
CA ILE A 53 3.61 -18.03 19.45
C ILE A 53 3.31 -16.63 19.99
N ARG A 54 3.61 -16.36 21.27
CA ARG A 54 3.39 -15.05 21.88
C ARG A 54 4.35 -14.02 21.30
N ASP A 55 5.63 -14.39 21.19
CA ASP A 55 6.69 -13.51 20.70
C ASP A 55 6.43 -13.20 19.22
N ALA A 56 6.19 -14.21 18.37
CA ALA A 56 5.84 -13.98 16.97
C ALA A 56 4.51 -13.20 16.75
N ARG A 57 3.58 -13.23 17.72
CA ARG A 57 2.39 -12.36 17.68
C ARG A 57 2.72 -10.91 18.00
N HIS A 58 3.66 -10.69 18.92
CA HIS A 58 4.14 -9.37 19.29
C HIS A 58 4.88 -8.74 18.10
N ASP A 59 5.83 -9.46 17.53
CA ASP A 59 6.63 -8.99 16.38
C ASP A 59 5.74 -8.67 15.17
N LEU A 60 4.78 -9.54 14.87
CA LEU A 60 3.78 -9.26 13.82
C LEU A 60 2.92 -8.03 14.13
N ARG A 61 2.65 -7.73 15.40
CA ARG A 61 1.87 -6.54 15.76
C ARG A 61 2.70 -5.28 15.53
N ASP A 62 3.96 -5.30 15.90
CA ASP A 62 4.87 -4.16 15.76
C ASP A 62 5.18 -3.89 14.29
N ALA A 63 5.56 -4.91 13.53
CA ALA A 63 5.77 -4.77 12.08
C ALA A 63 4.52 -4.21 11.36
N ARG A 64 3.31 -4.57 11.81
CA ARG A 64 2.05 -4.01 11.25
C ARG A 64 1.84 -2.56 11.63
N LYS A 65 2.28 -2.14 12.81
CA LYS A 65 2.21 -0.77 13.28
C LYS A 65 3.15 0.09 12.44
N ASP A 66 4.40 -0.34 12.29
CA ASP A 66 5.43 0.38 11.56
C ASP A 66 5.08 0.49 10.07
N ALA A 67 4.68 -0.62 9.44
CA ALA A 67 4.22 -0.60 8.05
C ALA A 67 3.00 0.31 7.81
N ARG A 68 2.16 0.53 8.83
CA ARG A 68 1.04 1.48 8.74
C ARG A 68 1.52 2.93 8.87
N GLU A 69 2.46 3.19 9.79
CA GLU A 69 3.05 4.51 10.02
C GLU A 69 3.81 4.96 8.77
N ASP A 70 4.74 4.15 8.26
CA ASP A 70 5.52 4.45 7.05
C ASP A 70 4.63 4.70 5.84
N TRP A 71 3.58 3.89 5.69
CA TRP A 71 2.67 4.06 4.56
C TRP A 71 1.80 5.31 4.68
N ARG A 72 1.42 5.69 5.90
CA ARG A 72 0.71 6.94 6.16
C ARG A 72 1.61 8.13 5.82
N ASP A 73 2.86 8.11 6.25
CA ASP A 73 3.81 9.19 6.03
C ASP A 73 4.18 9.32 4.54
N TYR A 74 4.34 8.19 3.85
CA TYR A 74 4.49 8.15 2.41
C TYR A 74 3.27 8.75 1.69
N ARG A 75 2.05 8.38 2.10
CA ARG A 75 0.81 8.93 1.52
C ARG A 75 0.66 10.42 1.74
N GLN A 76 1.10 10.92 2.90
CA GLN A 76 1.03 12.32 3.25
C GLN A 76 2.04 13.15 2.44
N SER A 77 3.26 12.65 2.29
CA SER A 77 4.33 13.30 1.51
C SER A 77 4.11 13.23 -0.01
N HIS A 78 3.39 12.21 -0.51
CA HIS A 78 3.11 12.00 -1.93
C HIS A 78 1.62 12.15 -2.26
N ARG A 79 0.97 13.16 -1.68
CA ARG A 79 -0.49 13.32 -1.73
C ARG A 79 -1.03 13.37 -3.16
N GLU A 80 -0.27 13.97 -4.08
CA GLU A 80 -0.57 14.07 -5.51
C GLU A 80 -0.70 12.71 -6.20
N VAL A 81 0.04 11.68 -5.79
CA VAL A 81 -0.08 10.32 -6.33
C VAL A 81 -1.43 9.70 -5.95
N TYR A 82 -1.93 10.00 -4.75
CA TYR A 82 -3.17 9.47 -4.20
C TYR A 82 -4.41 10.32 -4.55
N ARG A 83 -4.21 11.53 -5.08
CA ARG A 83 -5.28 12.39 -5.54
C ARG A 83 -5.89 11.83 -6.82
N ARG A 84 -7.19 11.50 -6.79
CA ARG A 84 -7.88 10.98 -7.97
C ARG A 84 -9.16 11.73 -8.26
N SER A 85 -9.55 11.76 -9.53
CA SER A 85 -10.86 12.26 -9.93
C SER A 85 -11.97 11.56 -9.15
N ALA A 86 -13.10 12.25 -9.01
CA ALA A 86 -14.28 11.74 -8.32
C ALA A 86 -14.61 10.30 -8.75
N TYR A 87 -14.93 9.45 -7.78
CA TYR A 87 -15.28 8.07 -8.06
C TYR A 87 -16.64 7.98 -8.75
N VAL A 88 -16.65 7.43 -9.95
CA VAL A 88 -17.89 7.15 -10.70
C VAL A 88 -18.20 5.66 -10.59
N GLY A 89 -19.04 5.31 -9.63
CA GLY A 89 -19.46 3.93 -9.41
C GLY A 89 -20.36 3.38 -10.54
N PRO A 90 -20.63 2.07 -10.51
CA PRO A 90 -21.57 1.44 -11.45
C PRO A 90 -23.00 1.97 -11.23
N ARG A 91 -23.92 1.62 -12.14
CA ARG A 91 -25.32 2.07 -12.04
C ARG A 91 -25.92 1.71 -10.68
N GLY A 92 -26.59 2.68 -10.04
CA GLY A 92 -27.17 2.52 -8.70
C GLY A 92 -26.15 2.59 -7.56
N TYR A 93 -24.92 3.02 -7.84
CA TYR A 93 -23.91 3.20 -6.80
C TYR A 93 -24.34 4.23 -5.76
N ALA A 94 -24.28 3.79 -4.51
CA ALA A 94 -24.25 4.64 -3.32
C ALA A 94 -23.10 4.12 -2.44
N TYR A 95 -22.30 5.03 -1.89
CA TYR A 95 -21.20 4.63 -1.03
C TYR A 95 -21.73 3.93 0.23
N ARG A 96 -21.17 2.77 0.53
CA ARG A 96 -21.37 2.04 1.77
C ARG A 96 -20.04 1.46 2.25
N PRO A 97 -19.63 1.70 3.51
CA PRO A 97 -18.45 1.07 4.09
C PRO A 97 -18.49 -0.45 3.92
N VAL A 98 -17.40 -1.04 3.42
CA VAL A 98 -17.24 -2.50 3.32
C VAL A 98 -16.15 -3.01 4.26
N ALA A 99 -16.18 -4.30 4.56
CA ALA A 99 -15.19 -5.00 5.37
C ALA A 99 -14.71 -6.26 4.65
N PRO A 100 -13.55 -6.83 5.04
CA PRO A 100 -13.14 -8.17 4.58
C PRO A 100 -14.28 -9.19 4.74
N GLY A 101 -14.47 -10.04 3.73
CA GLY A 101 -15.57 -11.01 3.65
C GLY A 101 -16.79 -10.52 2.87
N HIS A 102 -16.99 -9.21 2.73
CA HIS A 102 -18.06 -8.62 1.91
C HIS A 102 -17.99 -9.14 0.46
N ARG A 103 -19.14 -9.33 -0.19
CA ARG A 103 -19.22 -9.79 -1.58
C ARG A 103 -19.74 -8.70 -2.48
N PHE A 104 -18.87 -8.18 -3.33
CA PHE A 104 -19.26 -7.23 -4.37
C PHE A 104 -20.00 -7.94 -5.52
N GLN A 105 -20.90 -7.20 -6.17
CA GLN A 105 -21.42 -7.59 -7.48
C GLN A 105 -20.33 -7.38 -8.55
N PRO A 106 -20.33 -8.15 -9.66
CA PRO A 106 -19.34 -8.05 -10.74
C PRO A 106 -19.06 -6.64 -11.25
N ALA A 107 -20.09 -5.79 -11.30
CA ALA A 107 -19.98 -4.42 -11.76
C ALA A 107 -18.97 -3.57 -10.95
N TYR A 108 -18.75 -3.88 -9.68
CA TYR A 108 -17.87 -3.11 -8.79
C TYR A 108 -16.38 -3.43 -8.94
N TYR A 109 -16.03 -4.55 -9.58
CA TYR A 109 -14.65 -4.97 -9.80
C TYR A 109 -14.33 -5.24 -11.28
N GLY A 110 -15.11 -4.62 -12.18
CA GLY A 110 -14.79 -4.57 -13.60
C GLY A 110 -13.49 -3.80 -13.88
N SER A 111 -12.94 -3.97 -15.08
CA SER A 111 -11.61 -3.46 -15.46
C SER A 111 -11.39 -1.97 -15.16
N ARG A 112 -12.42 -1.14 -15.30
CA ARG A 112 -12.36 0.31 -15.01
C ARG A 112 -12.06 0.66 -13.55
N TYR A 113 -12.31 -0.25 -12.63
CA TYR A 113 -12.09 -0.07 -11.19
C TYR A 113 -10.80 -0.75 -10.73
N VAL A 114 -10.25 -1.67 -11.51
CA VAL A 114 -9.02 -2.38 -11.18
C VAL A 114 -7.82 -1.42 -11.20
N ILE A 115 -7.00 -1.48 -10.16
CA ILE A 115 -5.72 -0.80 -10.10
C ILE A 115 -4.72 -1.63 -10.92
N SER A 116 -4.38 -1.13 -12.10
CA SER A 116 -3.45 -1.80 -13.03
C SER A 116 -2.00 -1.82 -12.50
N ASP A 117 -1.58 -0.75 -11.82
CA ASP A 117 -0.27 -0.64 -11.19
C ASP A 117 -0.41 -0.48 -9.66
N PRO A 118 -0.44 -1.58 -8.90
CA PRO A 118 -0.44 -1.55 -7.44
C PRO A 118 0.82 -0.89 -6.85
N TRP A 119 1.96 -1.03 -7.52
CA TRP A 119 3.25 -0.60 -6.99
C TRP A 119 3.38 0.91 -6.91
N ARG A 120 2.73 1.64 -7.83
CA ARG A 120 2.57 3.10 -7.75
C ARG A 120 2.00 3.57 -6.41
N TYR A 121 1.12 2.77 -5.83
CA TYR A 121 0.42 3.06 -4.57
C TYR A 121 1.02 2.30 -3.37
N ARG A 122 2.19 1.68 -3.55
CA ARG A 122 2.82 0.79 -2.55
C ARG A 122 1.95 -0.37 -2.12
N LEU A 123 0.95 -0.70 -2.94
CA LEU A 123 0.13 -1.87 -2.69
C LEU A 123 0.93 -3.12 -3.04
N PRO A 124 0.76 -4.20 -2.26
CA PRO A 124 1.39 -5.47 -2.56
C PRO A 124 0.89 -6.01 -3.91
N ALA A 125 1.75 -6.74 -4.63
CA ALA A 125 1.30 -7.48 -5.81
C ALA A 125 0.10 -8.37 -5.46
N ALA A 126 -0.98 -8.23 -6.23
CA ALA A 126 -2.14 -9.07 -6.06
C ALA A 126 -1.87 -10.43 -6.72
N SER A 127 -1.94 -11.51 -5.93
CA SER A 127 -1.66 -12.87 -6.41
C SER A 127 -2.92 -13.61 -6.85
N GLY A 128 -2.77 -14.56 -7.77
CA GLY A 128 -3.86 -15.42 -8.26
C GLY A 128 -5.03 -14.62 -8.85
N TYR A 129 -6.24 -14.89 -8.36
CA TYR A 129 -7.48 -14.21 -8.79
C TYR A 129 -7.74 -12.87 -8.09
N ASN A 130 -6.87 -12.45 -7.17
CA ASN A 130 -7.06 -11.21 -6.42
C ASN A 130 -6.68 -10.00 -7.26
N ARG A 131 -7.46 -8.92 -7.19
CA ARG A 131 -7.11 -7.63 -7.81
C ARG A 131 -7.44 -6.50 -6.86
N TRP A 132 -6.55 -5.51 -6.81
CA TRP A 132 -6.84 -4.24 -6.15
C TRP A 132 -7.87 -3.47 -6.98
N VAL A 133 -8.90 -2.98 -6.33
CA VAL A 133 -10.06 -2.33 -6.95
C VAL A 133 -10.34 -1.04 -6.19
N ARG A 134 -10.62 0.04 -6.93
CA ARG A 134 -11.09 1.31 -6.36
C ARG A 134 -12.57 1.21 -6.02
N TYR A 135 -12.94 1.64 -4.82
CA TYR A 135 -14.33 1.75 -4.40
C TYR A 135 -14.53 3.03 -3.60
N GLY A 136 -15.13 4.06 -4.20
CA GLY A 136 -15.13 5.40 -3.62
C GLY A 136 -13.71 5.94 -3.47
N ASN A 137 -13.39 6.37 -2.24
CA ASN A 137 -12.04 6.75 -1.84
C ASN A 137 -11.26 5.59 -1.22
N ASP A 138 -11.83 4.40 -1.15
CA ASP A 138 -11.19 3.21 -0.60
C ASP A 138 -10.49 2.41 -1.71
N VAL A 139 -9.51 1.60 -1.31
CA VAL A 139 -8.94 0.55 -2.15
C VAL A 139 -9.16 -0.80 -1.49
N VAL A 140 -9.65 -1.75 -2.27
CA VAL A 140 -10.10 -3.05 -1.77
C VAL A 140 -9.46 -4.17 -2.59
N LEU A 141 -8.98 -5.21 -1.92
CA LEU A 141 -8.48 -6.41 -2.58
C LEU A 141 -9.66 -7.35 -2.79
N VAL A 142 -10.04 -7.60 -4.04
CA VAL A 142 -11.19 -8.46 -4.37
C VAL A 142 -10.71 -9.71 -5.09
N ASN A 143 -11.17 -10.87 -4.62
CA ASN A 143 -11.04 -12.11 -5.38
C ASN A 143 -12.04 -12.10 -6.54
N ARG A 144 -11.56 -11.95 -7.77
CA ARG A 144 -12.41 -11.83 -8.96
C ARG A 144 -13.27 -13.04 -9.27
N ARG A 145 -12.88 -14.24 -8.79
CA ARG A 145 -13.64 -15.47 -9.01
C ARG A 145 -14.92 -15.51 -8.16
N THR A 146 -14.88 -14.94 -6.95
CA THR A 146 -15.98 -15.01 -5.97
C THR A 146 -16.66 -13.67 -5.71
N GLY A 147 -15.99 -12.55 -6.02
CA GLY A 147 -16.39 -11.19 -5.66
C GLY A 147 -16.12 -10.85 -4.20
N ARG A 148 -15.43 -11.73 -3.45
CA ARG A 148 -15.18 -11.52 -2.01
C ARG A 148 -14.02 -10.55 -1.78
N VAL A 149 -14.22 -9.61 -0.87
CA VAL A 149 -13.21 -8.70 -0.35
C VAL A 149 -12.29 -9.46 0.60
N VAL A 150 -10.99 -9.38 0.35
CA VAL A 150 -9.93 -9.98 1.17
C VAL A 150 -9.34 -8.94 2.13
N GLU A 151 -9.16 -7.71 1.65
CA GLU A 151 -8.54 -6.62 2.38
C GLU A 151 -9.16 -5.27 1.98
N VAL A 152 -9.18 -4.33 2.92
CA VAL A 152 -9.74 -2.98 2.73
C VAL A 152 -8.79 -1.96 3.33
N HIS A 153 -8.42 -0.95 2.55
CA HIS A 153 -7.78 0.27 3.05
C HIS A 153 -8.73 1.45 2.82
N ARG A 154 -9.19 2.03 3.93
CA ARG A 154 -10.16 3.13 3.93
C ARG A 154 -9.50 4.46 3.67
N SER A 155 -10.24 5.39 3.05
CA SER A 155 -9.79 6.76 2.78
C SER A 155 -8.41 6.81 2.12
N PHE A 156 -8.21 5.89 1.18
CA PHE A 156 -6.95 5.63 0.52
C PHE A 156 -6.61 6.69 -0.54
N PHE A 157 -7.62 7.15 -1.28
CA PHE A 157 -7.53 8.22 -2.26
C PHE A 157 -8.07 9.53 -1.69
N TRP A 158 -7.52 10.64 -2.18
CA TRP A 158 -7.97 12.02 -1.88
C TRP A 158 -8.74 12.61 -3.04
#